data_AF-A0AAV8YP86-F1
#
_entry.id   AF-A0AAV8YP86-F1
#
_cell.length_a   1.000
_cell.length_b   1.000
_cell.length_c   1.000
_cell.angle_alpha   90.00
_cell.angle_beta   90.00
_cell.angle_gamma   90.00
#
_symmetry.space_group_name_H-M   'P 1'
#
loop_
_entity.id
_entity.type
_entity.pdbx_description
1 polymer ?
#
loop_
_entity_poly.entity_id
_entity_poly.type
_entity_poly.pdbx_seq_one_letter_code
_entity_poly.pdbx_strand_id
1 'polypeptide(L)' 'MLCSVNLNFLIKLEAYAILKEVFGHEYLSRTQVFEWFKRFKEGREMTKDDPCPGRPATSKTDETLEKNW' A
#
# COMPACT_ATOMS: atom_id res chain seq x y z
N MET A 1 4.15 12.85 -26.09
CA MET A 1 3.76 12.94 -24.66
C MET A 1 2.39 12.32 -24.39
N LEU A 2 1.34 12.67 -25.17
CA LEU A 2 -0.03 12.13 -25.01
C LEU A 2 -0.15 10.59 -25.10
N CYS A 3 0.58 9.92 -26.00
CA CYS A 3 0.51 8.45 -26.11
C CYS A 3 1.03 7.69 -24.87
N SER A 4 2.06 8.23 -24.19
CA SER A 4 2.63 7.59 -22.99
C SER A 4 1.74 7.78 -21.76
N VAL A 5 1.04 8.92 -21.68
CA VAL A 5 0.03 9.17 -20.63
C VAL A 5 -1.19 8.27 -20.83
N ASN A 6 -1.64 8.10 -22.07
CA ASN A 6 -2.75 7.18 -22.40
C ASN A 6 -2.40 5.72 -22.09
N LEU A 7 -1.18 5.27 -22.41
CA LEU A 7 -0.74 3.91 -22.07
C LEU A 7 -0.71 3.67 -20.56
N ASN A 8 -0.21 4.65 -19.79
CA ASN A 8 -0.22 4.58 -18.32
C ASN A 8 -1.63 4.50 -17.73
N PHE A 9 -2.60 5.20 -18.34
CA PHE A 9 -3.99 5.18 -17.90
C PHE A 9 -4.64 3.82 -18.18
N LEU A 10 -4.40 3.24 -19.36
CA LEU A 10 -4.92 1.93 -19.74
C LEU A 10 -4.40 0.81 -18.82
N ILE A 11 -3.10 0.77 -18.54
CA ILE A 11 -2.48 -0.24 -17.67
C ILE A 11 -3.10 -0.23 -16.26
N LYS A 12 -3.36 0.96 -15.70
CA LYS A 12 -4.00 1.09 -14.38
C LYS A 12 -5.43 0.53 -14.35
N LEU A 13 -6.18 0.73 -15.43
CA LEU A 13 -7.55 0.24 -15.54
C LEU A 13 -7.60 -1.27 -15.74
N GLU A 14 -6.72 -1.82 -16.57
CA GLU A 14 -6.60 -3.27 -16.78
C GLU A 14 -6.21 -4.00 -15.49
N ALA A 15 -5.21 -3.49 -14.76
CA ALA A 15 -4.83 -4.07 -13.48
C ALA A 15 -5.96 -4.03 -12.44
N TYR A 16 -6.73 -2.94 -12.39
CA TYR A 16 -7.90 -2.86 -11.53
C TYR A 16 -8.99 -3.87 -11.93
N ALA A 17 -9.22 -4.08 -13.23
CA ALA A 17 -10.18 -5.07 -13.72
C ALA A 17 -9.76 -6.50 -13.32
N ILE A 18 -8.49 -6.85 -13.49
CA ILE A 18 -7.93 -8.16 -13.08
C ILE A 18 -8.08 -8.35 -11.57
N LEU A 19 -7.73 -7.34 -10.76
CA LEU A 19 -7.89 -7.42 -9.30
C LEU A 19 -9.36 -7.63 -8.90
N LYS A 20 -10.29 -6.97 -9.59
CA LYS A 20 -11.72 -7.16 -9.33
C LYS A 20 -12.18 -8.57 -9.71
N GLU A 21 -11.69 -9.11 -10.82
CA GLU A 21 -12.05 -10.46 -11.29
C GLU A 21 -11.52 -11.55 -10.34
N VAL A 22 -10.26 -11.43 -9.91
CA VAL A 22 -9.60 -12.43 -9.06
C VAL A 22 -10.11 -12.41 -7.62
N PHE A 23 -10.29 -11.22 -7.04
CA PHE A 23 -10.64 -11.07 -5.62
C PHE A 23 -12.15 -10.84 -5.39
N GLY A 24 -12.95 -10.75 -6.46
CA GLY A 24 -14.41 -10.70 -6.40
C GLY A 24 -14.95 -9.47 -5.67
N HIS A 25 -15.35 -9.64 -4.40
CA HIS A 25 -15.83 -8.57 -3.52
C HIS A 25 -14.77 -8.06 -2.53
N GLU A 26 -13.69 -8.80 -2.32
CA GLU A 26 -12.62 -8.47 -1.37
C GLU A 26 -11.42 -7.83 -2.08
N TYR A 27 -11.69 -6.94 -3.02
CA TYR A 27 -10.66 -6.24 -3.79
C TYR A 27 -10.47 -4.80 -3.29
N LEU A 28 -9.29 -4.24 -3.57
CA LEU A 28 -8.95 -2.87 -3.21
C LEU A 28 -9.80 -1.85 -3.99
N SER A 29 -10.12 -0.72 -3.35
CA SER A 29 -10.78 0.39 -4.04
C SER A 29 -9.90 0.94 -5.18
N ARG A 30 -10.53 1.56 -6.20
CA ARG A 30 -9.80 2.19 -7.32
C ARG A 30 -8.71 3.15 -6.86
N THR A 31 -9.02 3.95 -5.83
CA THR A 31 -8.10 4.93 -5.25
C THR A 31 -6.86 4.25 -4.68
N GLN A 32 -7.03 3.17 -3.91
CA GLN A 32 -5.91 2.42 -3.32
C GLN A 32 -5.03 1.80 -4.41
N VAL A 33 -5.62 1.15 -5.42
CA VAL A 33 -4.86 0.58 -6.54
C VAL A 33 -4.04 1.67 -7.24
N PHE A 34 -4.63 2.84 -7.48
CA PHE A 34 -3.94 3.92 -8.18
C PHE A 34 -2.82 4.56 -7.36
N GLU A 35 -2.98 4.59 -6.04
CA GLU A 35 -1.94 5.01 -5.10
C GLU A 35 -0.76 4.03 -5.09
N TRP A 36 -1.03 2.72 -5.06
CA TRP A 36 0.01 1.69 -5.22
C TRP A 36 0.79 1.86 -6.53
N PHE A 37 0.09 2.12 -7.64
CA PHE A 37 0.74 2.42 -8.92
C PHE A 37 1.60 3.69 -8.88
N LYS A 38 1.20 4.71 -8.12
CA LYS A 38 2.00 5.93 -7.94
C LYS A 38 3.28 5.61 -7.16
N ARG A 39 3.14 4.93 -6.01
CA ARG A 39 4.27 4.52 -5.16
C ARG A 39 5.27 3.64 -5.93
N PHE A 40 4.78 2.70 -6.73
CA PHE A 40 5.62 1.85 -7.57
C PHE A 40 6.43 2.68 -8.59
N LYS A 41 5.79 3.66 -9.24
CA LYS A 41 6.50 4.58 -10.18
C LYS A 41 7.50 5.49 -9.48
N GLU A 42 7.31 5.78 -8.21
CA GLU A 42 8.25 6.54 -7.37
C GLU A 42 9.41 5.65 -6.85
N GLY A 43 9.46 4.37 -7.23
CA GLY A 43 10.53 3.44 -6.86
C GLY A 43 10.32 2.77 -5.49
N ARG A 44 9.12 2.86 -4.89
CA ARG A 44 8.81 2.16 -3.65
C ARG A 44 8.54 0.68 -3.92
N GLU A 45 9.43 -0.17 -3.43
CA GLU A 45 9.30 -1.64 -3.49
C GLU A 45 8.75 -2.25 -2.18
N MET A 46 8.77 -1.48 -1.08
CA MET A 46 8.29 -1.96 0.22
C MET A 46 6.77 -2.12 0.23
N THR A 47 6.32 -3.34 0.50
CA THR A 47 4.90 -3.69 0.68
C THR A 47 4.35 -3.32 2.05
N LYS A 48 5.21 -2.96 3.00
CA LYS A 48 4.82 -2.53 4.34
C LYS A 48 4.14 -1.18 4.29
N ASP A 49 3.14 -1.01 5.16
CA ASP A 49 2.47 0.26 5.37
C ASP A 49 3.46 1.35 5.77
N ASP A 50 3.14 2.58 5.38
CA ASP A 50 3.87 3.73 5.90
C ASP A 50 3.67 3.84 7.40
N PRO A 51 4.66 4.37 8.13
CA PRO A 51 4.46 4.74 9.51
C PRO A 51 3.20 5.62 9.61
N CYS A 52 2.20 5.14 10.34
CA CYS A 52 1.01 5.94 10.58
C CYS A 52 1.45 7.22 11.30
N PRO A 53 1.16 8.42 10.76
CA PRO A 53 1.38 9.66 11.48
C PRO A 53 0.36 9.72 12.62
N GLY A 54 0.71 9.08 13.72
CA GLY A 54 -0.04 9.03 14.97
C GLY A 54 0.89 9.31 16.14
N ARG A 55 0.30 9.53 17.32
CA ARG A 55 1.03 9.70 18.58
C ARG A 55 2.08 8.58 18.71
N PRO A 56 3.34 8.89 19.09
CA PRO A 56 4.36 7.87 19.28
C PRO A 56 3.79 6.78 20.20
N ALA A 57 3.89 5.52 19.76
CA ALA A 57 3.65 4.40 20.64
C ALA A 57 4.59 4.62 21.84
N THR A 58 4.02 4.83 23.02
CA THR A 58 4.79 4.73 24.26
C THR A 58 5.16 3.27 24.40
N SER A 59 6.21 2.85 23.69
CA SER A 59 6.87 1.58 23.89
C SER A 59 7.28 1.58 25.35
N LYS A 60 6.62 0.74 26.16
CA LYS A 60 7.19 0.34 27.43
C LYS A 60 8.49 -0.35 27.07
N THR A 61 9.59 0.29 27.41
CA THR A 61 10.94 -0.26 27.31
C THR A 61 10.93 -1.67 27.87
N ASP A 62 11.64 -2.56 27.19
CA ASP A 62 11.81 -3.99 27.47
C ASP A 62 12.63 -4.25 28.76
N GLU A 63 12.48 -3.41 29.79
CA GLU A 63 13.33 -3.37 30.99
C GLU A 63 12.61 -3.85 32.26
N THR A 64 11.46 -4.53 32.17
CA THR A 64 10.79 -5.04 33.39
C THR A 64 10.18 -6.41 33.19
N LEU A 65 10.99 -7.36 32.71
CA LEU A 65 10.77 -8.79 32.90
C LEU A 65 11.86 -9.43 33.77
N GLU A 66 12.50 -8.67 34.66
CA GLU A 66 13.07 -9.24 35.89
C GLU A 66 11.99 -9.22 36.99
N LYS A 67 11.15 -10.25 37.00
CA LYS A 67 10.48 -10.70 38.22
C LYS A 67 10.68 -12.20 38.34
N ASN A 68 11.78 -12.56 38.98
CA ASN A 68 11.80 -13.74 39.84
C ASN A 68 10.73 -13.54 40.91
N TRP A 69 9.63 -14.29 40.82
CA TRP A 69 8.85 -14.95 41.88
C TRP A 69 7.76 -15.79 41.19
#